data_AF-A0A640W421-F1
#
_entry.id   AF-A0A640W421-F1
#
_cell.length_a   1.000
_cell.length_b   1.000
_cell.length_c   1.000
_cell.angle_alpha   90.00
_cell.angle_beta   90.00
_cell.angle_gamma   90.00
#
_symmetry.space_group_name_H-M   'P 1'
#
loop_
_entity.id
_entity.type
_entity.pdbx_description
1 polymer ?
#
loop_
_entity_poly.entity_id
_entity_poly.type
_entity_poly.pdbx_seq_one_letter_code
_entity_poly.pdbx_strand_id
1 'polypeptide(L)' 'MYSPYSVLLLVTAIVSLYLSVFVLKKYPNYKFFFLFLVSSAIWSFGYAMEIWSGDINAKILWAKFEYI' A
#
# COMPACT_ATOMS: atom_id res chain seq x y z
N MET A 1 16.52 -8.29 -5.77
CA MET A 1 16.16 -9.71 -5.55
C MET A 1 14.68 -9.84 -5.97
N TYR A 2 14.37 -10.59 -7.02
CA TYR A 2 12.97 -10.71 -7.49
C TYR A 2 12.20 -11.60 -6.52
N SER A 3 11.23 -11.02 -5.81
CA SER A 3 10.37 -11.75 -4.88
C SER A 3 8.94 -11.73 -5.44
N PRO A 4 8.32 -12.87 -5.77
CA PRO A 4 6.95 -12.89 -6.31
C PRO A 4 5.94 -12.20 -5.38
N TYR A 5 6.24 -12.13 -4.08
CA TYR A 5 5.44 -11.42 -3.08
C TYR A 5 5.40 -9.90 -3.29
N SER A 6 6.47 -9.29 -3.81
CA SER A 6 6.50 -7.84 -4.09
C SER A 6 5.54 -7.44 -5.22
N VAL A 7 5.40 -8.29 -6.24
CA VAL A 7 4.42 -8.07 -7.32
C VAL A 7 3.01 -8.20 -6.78
N LEU A 8 2.75 -9.21 -5.93
CA LEU A 8 1.46 -9.38 -5.28
C LEU A 8 1.09 -8.17 -4.41
N LEU A 9 2.04 -7.62 -3.65
CA LEU A 9 1.84 -6.43 -2.83
C LEU A 9 1.48 -5.19 -3.67
N LEU A 10 2.10 -5.00 -4.83
CA LEU A 10 1.71 -3.93 -5.74
C LEU A 10 0.30 -4.11 -6.31
N VAL A 11 -0.06 -5.33 -6.71
CA VAL A 11 -1.43 -5.62 -7.16
C VAL A 11 -2.43 -5.32 -6.04
N THR A 12 -2.14 -5.74 -4.80
CA THR A 12 -2.97 -5.42 -3.64
C THR A 12 -3.07 -3.91 -3.40
N ALA A 13 -1.99 -3.15 -3.56
CA ALA A 13 -2.00 -1.70 -3.44
C ALA A 13 -2.93 -1.04 -4.48
N ILE A 14 -2.83 -1.45 -5.73
CA ILE A 14 -3.67 -0.95 -6.84
C ILE A 14 -5.15 -1.29 -6.60
N VAL A 15 -5.45 -2.53 -6.24
CA VAL A 15 -6.84 -2.97 -5.98
C VAL A 15 -7.42 -2.23 -4.77
N SER A 16 -6.66 -2.07 -3.70
CA SER A 16 -7.09 -1.33 -2.51
C SER A 16 -7.36 0.14 -2.81
N LEU A 17 -6.51 0.77 -3.62
CA LEU A 17 -6.69 2.15 -4.09
C LEU A 17 -7.94 2.28 -4.99
N TYR A 18 -8.16 1.33 -5.90
CA TYR A 18 -9.36 1.32 -6.74
C TYR A 18 -10.63 1.18 -5.90
N LEU A 19 -10.63 0.25 -4.93
CA LEU A 19 -11.76 0.05 -4.03
C LEU A 19 -12.00 1.26 -3.13
N SER A 20 -10.95 1.95 -2.67
CA SER A 20 -11.12 3.15 -1.83
C SER A 20 -11.85 4.25 -2.61
N VAL A 21 -11.49 4.48 -3.87
CA VAL A 21 -12.19 5.44 -4.75
C VAL A 21 -13.64 5.00 -5.00
N PHE A 22 -13.88 3.71 -5.21
CA PHE A 22 -15.23 3.18 -5.38
C PHE A 22 -16.10 3.36 -4.12
N VAL A 23 -15.56 3.04 -2.94
CA VAL A 23 -16.26 3.21 -1.65
C VAL A 23 -16.55 4.68 -1.38
N LEU A 24 -15.59 5.57 -1.63
CA LEU A 24 -15.79 7.01 -1.44
C LEU A 24 -16.93 7.55 -2.31
N LYS A 25 -17.07 7.05 -3.54
CA LYS A 25 -18.13 7.48 -4.47
C LYS A 25 -19.49 6.86 -4.14
N LYS A 26 -19.54 5.57 -3.81
CA LYS A 26 -20.79 4.81 -3.70
C LYS A 26 -21.34 4.74 -2.27
N TYR A 27 -20.46 4.79 -1.28
CA TYR A 27 -20.79 4.54 0.13
C TYR A 27 -20.12 5.61 1.04
N PRO A 28 -20.54 6.88 0.96
CA PRO A 28 -19.90 7.99 1.67
C PRO A 28 -19.91 7.85 3.21
N ASN A 29 -20.80 7.01 3.75
CA ASN A 29 -20.89 6.73 5.20
C ASN A 29 -19.84 5.70 5.68
N TYR A 30 -19.16 4.99 4.79
CA TYR A 30 -18.21 3.91 5.11
C TYR A 30 -16.79 4.44 5.28
N LYS A 31 -16.64 5.53 6.06
CA LYS A 31 -15.39 6.28 6.22
C LYS A 31 -14.25 5.44 6.79
N PHE A 32 -14.54 4.58 7.77
CA PHE A 32 -13.53 3.69 8.36
C PHE A 32 -13.01 2.66 7.36
N PHE A 33 -13.90 2.09 6.54
CA PHE A 33 -13.49 1.14 5.51
C PHE A 33 -12.69 1.82 4.39
N PHE A 34 -13.07 3.04 4.00
CA PHE A 34 -12.27 3.87 3.10
C PHE A 34 -10.86 4.11 3.63
N LEU A 35 -10.74 4.55 4.89
CA LEU A 35 -9.44 4.78 5.53
C LEU A 35 -8.60 3.50 5.59
N PHE A 36 -9.23 2.37 5.97
CA PHE A 36 -8.57 1.07 5.97
C PHE A 36 -8.01 0.69 4.60
N LEU A 37 -8.76 0.89 3.52
CA LEU A 37 -8.30 0.61 2.16
C LEU A 37 -7.15 1.54 1.74
N VAL A 38 -7.20 2.82 2.10
CA VAL A 38 -6.11 3.77 1.82
C VAL A 38 -4.85 3.40 2.59
N SER A 39 -4.96 3.10 3.89
CA SER A 39 -3.84 2.65 4.71
C SER A 39 -3.24 1.35 4.18
N SER A 40 -4.08 0.38 3.79
CA SER A 40 -3.63 -0.89 3.20
C SER A 40 -2.90 -0.68 1.87
N ALA A 41 -3.35 0.27 1.05
CA ALA A 41 -2.69 0.62 -0.21
C ALA A 41 -1.31 1.24 0.03
N ILE A 42 -1.20 2.19 0.97
CA ILE A 42 0.06 2.86 1.33
C ILE A 42 1.06 1.82 1.87
N TRP A 43 0.62 1.00 2.82
CA TRP A 43 1.49 -0.01 3.42
C TRP A 43 1.97 -1.05 2.42
N SER A 44 1.06 -1.60 1.60
CA SER A 44 1.43 -2.61 0.58
C SER A 44 2.38 -2.05 -0.48
N PHE A 45 2.18 -0.80 -0.88
CA PHE A 45 3.08 -0.12 -1.81
C PHE A 45 4.46 0.12 -1.18
N GLY A 46 4.50 0.68 0.04
CA GLY A 46 5.75 0.91 0.78
C GLY A 46 6.55 -0.38 0.90
N TYR A 47 5.89 -1.46 1.32
CA TYR A 47 6.56 -2.74 1.56
C TYR A 47 7.06 -3.40 0.27
N ALA A 48 6.32 -3.26 -0.83
CA ALA A 48 6.81 -3.68 -2.14
C ALA A 48 8.09 -2.92 -2.54
N MET A 49 8.12 -1.60 -2.30
CA MET A 49 9.28 -0.77 -2.60
C MET A 49 10.46 -1.05 -1.66
N GLU A 50 10.21 -1.36 -0.39
CA GLU A 50 11.24 -1.79 0.56
C GLU A 50 11.93 -3.08 0.08
N ILE A 51 11.16 -4.05 -0.39
CA ILE A 51 11.69 -5.32 -0.94
C ILE A 51 12.56 -5.07 -2.18
N TRP A 52 12.13 -4.15 -3.05
CA TRP A 52 12.87 -3.83 -4.28
C TRP A 52 14.10 -2.96 -4.06
N SER A 53 14.13 -2.19 -2.98
CA SER A 53 15.28 -1.33 -2.69
C SER A 53 16.56 -2.14 -2.42
N GLY A 54 17.63 -1.74 -3.11
CA GLY A 54 18.95 -2.36 -2.98
C GLY A 54 19.85 -1.73 -1.92
N ASP A 55 19.49 -0.55 -1.41
CA ASP A 55 20.26 0.23 -0.43
C ASP A 55 19.52 0.28 0.93
N ILE A 56 20.26 0.17 2.03
CA ILE A 56 19.75 0.24 3.40
C ILE A 56 19.00 1.55 3.69
N ASN A 57 19.46 2.67 3.13
CA ASN A 57 18.86 3.98 3.34
C ASN A 57 17.48 4.06 2.68
N ALA A 58 17.34 3.46 1.49
CA ALA A 58 16.06 3.37 0.81
C ALA A 58 15.08 2.47 1.58
N LYS A 59 15.55 1.36 2.16
CA LYS A 59 14.72 0.51 3.05
C LYS A 59 14.19 1.28 4.25
N ILE A 60 15.07 2.04 4.94
CA ILE A 60 14.69 2.86 6.10
C ILE A 60 13.66 3.92 5.72
N LEU A 61 13.78 4.52 4.52
CA LEU A 61 12.81 5.48 4.03
C LEU A 61 11.42 4.85 3.84
N TRP A 62 11.33 3.66 3.23
CA TRP A 62 10.05 2.97 3.05
C TRP A 62 9.45 2.50 4.37
N ALA A 63 10.26 1.97 5.28
CA ALA A 63 9.81 1.60 6.62
C ALA A 63 9.20 2.80 7.37
N LYS A 64 9.74 4.01 7.22
CA LYS A 64 9.13 5.21 7.81
C LYS A 64 7.75 5.54 7.25
N PHE A 65 7.45 5.19 5.99
CA PHE A 65 6.10 5.35 5.42
C PHE A 65 5.13 4.26 5.86
N GLU A 66 5.63 3.06 6.15
CA GLU A 66 4.82 1.92 6.61
C GLU A 66 4.40 2.02 8.08
N TYR A 67 5.30 2.52 8.93
CA TYR A 67 5.14 2.52 10.40
C TYR A 67 4.94 3.93 10.97
N ILE A 68 4.24 4.82 10.25
CA ILE A 68 3.84 6.16 10.75
C ILE A 68 2.93 6.03 11.97
#